data_AF-A0A3S4HNF5-F1
#
_entry.id   AF-A0A3S4HNF5-F1
#
_cell.length_a   1.000
_cell.length_b   1.000
_cell.length_c   1.000
_cell.angle_alpha   90.00
_cell.angle_beta   90.00
_cell.angle_gamma   90.00
#
_symmetry.space_group_name_H-M   'P 1'
#
loop_
_entity.id
_entity.type
_entity.pdbx_description
1 polymer ?
#
loop_
_entity_poly.entity_id
_entity_poly.type
_entity_poly.pdbx_seq_one_letter_code
_entity_poly.pdbx_strand_id
1 'polypeptide(L)'
;MKRKGVSQEQARRRVIGNTTLIGAMMVRRGDADALICGTYGPYRQHFDILENVLGYANKDKVAGAMNALILPTGNIFITDTYVNAEPSAEQLAAITKMAAQSIQRFGIQPKAALLSNSSFGALNTASAQKMRAAFDQIRAAQPELEIDGEMQGDAALVESIRQQAMPDSTLKGSANLLIMPNVEAANISYNLLRVSASDGVTIGPILMGMAKPAHILTRSRRCAASSTWWRWPRSTPRSPRNRADPAPQASYTERASVACPFFHCRKRR
;
A
#
# COMPACT_ATOMS: atom_id res chain seq x y z
N MET A 1 20.31 -1.73 20.29
CA MET A 1 20.62 -3.14 19.95
C MET A 1 21.57 -3.83 20.94
N LYS A 2 22.58 -3.18 21.55
CA LYS A 2 23.44 -3.83 22.58
C LYS A 2 22.68 -4.34 23.82
N ARG A 3 21.57 -3.69 24.21
CA ARG A 3 20.73 -4.09 25.36
C ARG A 3 19.70 -5.19 25.07
N LYS A 4 19.62 -5.69 23.83
CA LYS A 4 18.71 -6.79 23.42
C LYS A 4 19.47 -8.12 23.18
N GLY A 5 20.67 -8.27 23.73
CA GLY A 5 21.44 -9.53 23.68
C GLY A 5 21.99 -9.95 22.31
N VAL A 6 21.94 -9.08 21.30
CA VAL A 6 22.45 -9.43 19.96
C VAL A 6 23.97 -9.24 19.92
N SER A 7 24.71 -10.33 19.70
CA SER A 7 26.17 -10.28 19.54
C SER A 7 26.56 -9.66 18.20
N GLN A 8 27.78 -9.10 18.12
CA GLN A 8 28.28 -8.52 16.86
C GLN A 8 28.34 -9.57 15.74
N GLU A 9 28.69 -10.81 16.07
CA GLU A 9 28.74 -11.93 15.14
C GLU A 9 27.33 -12.32 14.64
N GLN A 10 26.33 -12.33 15.52
CA GLN A 10 24.93 -12.55 15.13
C GLN A 10 24.42 -11.43 14.22
N ALA A 11 24.77 -10.17 14.52
CA ALA A 11 24.40 -9.03 13.67
C ALA A 11 25.03 -9.15 12.27
N ARG A 12 26.32 -9.48 12.17
CA ARG A 12 27.02 -9.72 10.90
C ARG A 12 26.36 -10.81 10.07
N ARG A 13 26.11 -11.98 10.67
CA ARG A 13 25.43 -13.09 9.99
C ARG A 13 24.05 -12.69 9.47
N ARG A 14 23.28 -11.94 10.27
CA ARG A 14 21.93 -11.51 9.88
C ARG A 14 21.95 -10.53 8.71
N VAL A 15 22.93 -9.62 8.65
CA VAL A 15 23.10 -8.71 7.51
C VAL A 15 23.45 -9.50 6.25
N ILE A 16 24.39 -10.43 6.31
CA ILE A 16 24.81 -11.22 5.14
C ILE A 16 23.66 -12.06 4.56
N GLY A 17 22.83 -12.65 5.43
CA GLY A 17 21.76 -13.56 5.00
C GLY A 17 20.45 -12.89 4.59
N ASN A 18 20.27 -11.58 4.80
CA ASN A 18 18.99 -10.91 4.59
C ASN A 18 19.11 -9.68 3.69
N THR A 19 18.67 -9.84 2.44
CA THR A 19 18.72 -8.79 1.41
C THR A 19 17.91 -7.55 1.78
N THR A 20 16.77 -7.70 2.47
CA THR A 20 15.97 -6.56 2.96
C THR A 20 16.74 -5.75 4.00
N LEU A 21 17.46 -6.42 4.90
CA LEU A 21 18.29 -5.75 5.91
C LEU A 21 19.46 -5.00 5.26
N ILE A 22 20.12 -5.59 4.26
CA ILE A 22 21.19 -4.92 3.48
C ILE A 22 20.62 -3.66 2.82
N GLY A 23 19.51 -3.80 2.08
CA GLY A 23 18.87 -2.67 1.38
C GLY A 23 18.42 -1.57 2.34
N ALA A 24 17.85 -1.93 3.50
CA ALA A 24 17.43 -0.97 4.50
C ALA A 24 18.63 -0.19 5.08
N MET A 25 19.77 -0.85 5.27
CA MET A 25 21.00 -0.21 5.72
C MET A 25 21.58 0.74 4.66
N MET A 26 21.53 0.39 3.39
CA MET A 26 21.95 1.27 2.28
C MET A 26 21.08 2.54 2.24
N VAL A 27 19.75 2.39 2.31
CA VAL A 27 18.83 3.52 2.35
C VAL A 27 19.06 4.37 3.60
N ARG A 28 19.30 3.75 4.76
CA ARG A 28 19.64 4.49 5.99
C ARG A 28 20.92 5.32 5.84
N ARG A 29 21.94 4.78 5.20
CA ARG A 29 23.24 5.44 4.96
C ARG A 29 23.22 6.50 3.85
N GLY A 30 22.21 6.48 2.99
CA GLY A 30 22.14 7.38 1.83
C GLY A 30 22.82 6.81 0.58
N ASP A 31 23.19 5.53 0.58
CA ASP A 31 23.72 4.84 -0.59
C ASP A 31 22.63 4.47 -1.61
N ALA A 32 21.36 4.57 -1.20
CA ALA A 32 20.17 4.36 -2.01
C ALA A 32 19.04 5.30 -1.57
N ASP A 33 18.20 5.74 -2.52
CA ASP A 33 17.11 6.69 -2.26
C ASP A 33 15.84 6.02 -1.70
N ALA A 34 15.57 4.78 -2.14
CA ALA A 34 14.37 4.02 -1.76
C ALA A 34 14.63 2.51 -1.74
N LEU A 35 13.83 1.79 -0.95
CA LEU A 35 13.85 0.33 -0.88
C LEU A 35 12.51 -0.26 -1.31
N ILE A 36 12.56 -1.25 -2.19
CA ILE A 36 11.42 -2.12 -2.51
C ILE A 36 11.80 -3.55 -2.11
N CYS A 37 11.04 -4.15 -1.21
CA CYS A 37 11.26 -5.53 -0.73
C CYS A 37 9.96 -6.34 -0.74
N GLY A 38 9.97 -7.57 -0.23
CA GLY A 38 8.75 -8.41 -0.14
C GLY A 38 8.44 -9.26 -1.38
N THR A 39 9.38 -9.41 -2.32
CA THR A 39 9.25 -10.41 -3.41
C THR A 39 9.18 -11.84 -2.88
N TYR A 40 9.90 -12.10 -1.79
CA TYR A 40 9.93 -13.40 -1.09
C TYR A 40 9.78 -13.19 0.42
N GLY A 41 9.03 -14.08 1.08
CA GLY A 41 8.81 -14.05 2.53
C GLY A 41 7.55 -13.30 2.97
N PRO A 42 7.16 -13.43 4.24
CA PRO A 42 5.96 -12.79 4.78
C PRO A 42 6.17 -11.28 5.00
N TYR A 43 5.09 -10.50 4.80
CA TYR A 43 5.10 -9.04 4.93
C TYR A 43 5.62 -8.57 6.30
N ARG A 44 5.15 -9.21 7.38
CA ARG A 44 5.50 -8.88 8.77
C ARG A 44 7.02 -8.90 9.02
N GLN A 45 7.72 -9.93 8.53
CA GLN A 45 9.16 -10.05 8.73
C GLN A 45 9.94 -8.90 8.07
N HIS A 46 9.52 -8.47 6.88
CA HIS A 46 10.12 -7.31 6.21
C HIS A 46 9.81 -6.03 6.96
N PHE A 47 8.56 -5.84 7.38
CA PHE A 47 8.13 -4.68 8.15
C PHE A 47 8.93 -4.52 9.45
N ASP A 48 9.10 -5.59 10.22
CA ASP A 48 9.89 -5.58 11.47
C ASP A 48 11.34 -5.15 11.21
N ILE A 49 11.94 -5.54 10.09
CA ILE A 49 13.29 -5.12 9.70
C ILE A 49 13.31 -3.62 9.40
N LEU A 50 12.34 -3.14 8.62
CA LEU A 50 12.26 -1.73 8.26
C LEU A 50 12.04 -0.85 9.50
N GLU A 51 11.15 -1.26 10.40
CA GLU A 51 10.90 -0.56 11.67
C GLU A 51 12.19 -0.43 12.50
N ASN A 52 12.93 -1.53 12.66
CA ASN A 52 14.14 -1.54 13.48
C ASN A 52 15.30 -0.73 12.85
N VAL A 53 15.37 -0.67 11.52
CA VAL A 53 16.51 -0.05 10.81
C VAL A 53 16.23 1.40 10.44
N LEU A 54 15.10 1.68 9.80
CA LEU A 54 14.73 3.00 9.30
C LEU A 54 13.99 3.82 10.37
N GLY A 55 13.14 3.17 11.17
CA GLY A 55 12.28 3.84 12.14
C GLY A 55 11.15 4.66 11.49
N TYR A 56 10.44 5.39 12.33
CA TYR A 56 9.27 6.17 11.95
C TYR A 56 9.60 7.64 11.71
N ALA A 57 8.90 8.27 10.76
CA ALA A 57 8.98 9.70 10.50
C ALA A 57 8.16 10.52 11.51
N ASN A 58 7.10 9.92 12.06
CA ASN A 58 6.13 10.60 12.90
C ASN A 58 6.45 10.46 14.40
N LYS A 59 5.97 11.44 15.17
CA LYS A 59 6.11 11.46 16.63
C LYS A 59 5.38 10.27 17.28
N ASP A 60 4.27 9.87 16.68
CA ASP A 60 3.38 8.83 17.18
C ASP A 60 3.89 7.40 16.90
N LYS A 61 4.98 7.26 16.12
CA LYS A 61 5.61 5.98 15.75
C LYS A 61 4.61 4.99 15.14
N VAL A 62 3.77 5.49 14.24
CA VAL A 62 2.73 4.71 13.55
C VAL A 62 3.10 4.57 12.08
N ALA A 63 3.09 3.35 11.55
CA ALA A 63 3.04 3.13 10.11
C ALA A 63 1.67 2.62 9.71
N GLY A 64 1.27 2.86 8.47
CA GLY A 64 0.04 2.33 7.90
C GLY A 64 0.26 1.83 6.48
N ALA A 65 -0.50 0.81 6.07
CA ALA A 65 -0.49 0.30 4.70
C ALA A 65 -1.78 0.64 3.97
N MET A 66 -1.68 1.49 2.96
CA MET A 66 -2.78 1.86 2.08
C MET A 66 -2.76 1.02 0.80
N ASN A 67 -3.90 0.49 0.37
CA ASN A 67 -4.07 -0.01 -1.00
C ASN A 67 -4.99 0.91 -1.77
N ALA A 68 -4.65 1.20 -3.03
CA ALA A 68 -5.52 1.88 -3.96
C ALA A 68 -6.14 0.87 -4.93
N LEU A 69 -7.42 1.06 -5.21
CA LEU A 69 -8.19 0.38 -6.23
C LEU A 69 -8.66 1.44 -7.21
N ILE A 70 -8.22 1.34 -8.45
CA ILE A 70 -8.65 2.19 -9.55
C ILE A 70 -9.73 1.41 -10.28
N LEU A 71 -10.99 1.80 -10.07
CA LEU A 71 -12.13 1.24 -10.79
C LEU A 71 -12.59 2.22 -11.87
N PRO A 72 -13.30 1.74 -12.90
CA PRO A 72 -13.96 2.62 -13.88
C PRO A 72 -14.95 3.59 -13.23
N THR A 73 -15.53 3.21 -12.09
CA THR A 73 -16.50 4.02 -11.32
C THR A 73 -15.83 5.05 -10.42
N GLY A 74 -14.53 4.93 -10.14
CA GLY A 74 -13.80 5.84 -9.26
C GLY A 74 -12.59 5.22 -8.58
N ASN A 75 -11.79 6.07 -7.96
CA ASN A 75 -10.58 5.66 -7.24
C ASN A 75 -10.92 5.49 -5.75
N ILE A 76 -10.68 4.29 -5.23
CA ILE A 76 -10.93 3.94 -3.82
C ILE A 76 -9.59 3.59 -3.16
N PHE A 77 -9.30 4.23 -2.05
CA PHE A 77 -8.13 4.02 -1.20
C PHE A 77 -8.59 3.40 0.12
N ILE A 78 -7.99 2.29 0.52
CA ILE A 78 -8.34 1.55 1.73
C ILE A 78 -7.15 1.51 2.67
N THR A 79 -7.38 1.88 3.93
CA THR A 79 -6.40 1.88 5.03
C THR A 79 -7.02 1.28 6.29
N ASP A 80 -6.33 0.51 7.14
CA ASP A 80 -4.98 -0.07 7.11
C ASP A 80 -5.08 -1.58 6.86
N THR A 81 -4.43 -2.07 5.81
CA THR A 81 -4.66 -3.43 5.29
C THR A 81 -3.69 -4.50 5.78
N TYR A 82 -2.56 -4.10 6.40
CA TYR A 82 -1.48 -5.03 6.72
C TYR A 82 -0.69 -4.74 8.01
N VAL A 83 -0.71 -3.52 8.57
CA VAL A 83 0.25 -3.14 9.64
C VAL A 83 -0.34 -3.31 11.03
N ASN A 84 -1.41 -2.57 11.35
CA ASN A 84 -1.97 -2.49 12.69
C ASN A 84 -3.22 -3.36 12.82
N ALA A 85 -3.17 -4.40 13.67
CA ALA A 85 -4.28 -5.32 13.86
C ALA A 85 -5.53 -4.61 14.42
N GLU A 86 -5.35 -3.94 15.56
CA GLU A 86 -6.37 -3.15 16.23
C GLU A 86 -5.81 -1.76 16.54
N PRO A 87 -5.90 -0.80 15.60
CA PRO A 87 -5.40 0.53 15.84
C PRO A 87 -6.28 1.27 16.86
N SER A 88 -5.65 2.10 17.69
CA SER A 88 -6.34 3.04 18.59
C SER A 88 -6.94 4.22 17.81
N ALA A 89 -7.80 5.03 18.44
CA ALA A 89 -8.37 6.22 17.81
C ALA A 89 -7.26 7.22 17.36
N GLU A 90 -6.23 7.40 18.19
CA GLU A 90 -5.07 8.25 17.88
C GLU A 90 -4.28 7.72 16.67
N GLN A 91 -4.09 6.41 16.62
CA GLN A 91 -3.41 5.78 15.49
C GLN A 91 -4.23 5.91 14.20
N LEU A 92 -5.55 5.73 14.27
CA LEU A 92 -6.45 5.93 13.14
C LEU A 92 -6.42 7.39 12.65
N ALA A 93 -6.38 8.36 13.56
CA ALA A 93 -6.22 9.77 13.20
C ALA A 93 -4.89 10.03 12.49
N ALA A 94 -3.78 9.51 13.02
CA ALA A 94 -2.46 9.63 12.42
C ALA A 94 -2.40 8.95 11.03
N ILE A 95 -2.97 7.75 10.89
CA ILE A 95 -3.02 7.01 9.62
C ILE A 95 -3.85 7.76 8.60
N THR A 96 -5.02 8.29 8.98
CA THR A 96 -5.90 9.06 8.09
C THR A 96 -5.20 10.29 7.55
N LYS A 97 -4.49 11.03 8.40
CA LYS A 97 -3.68 12.18 7.98
C LYS A 97 -2.58 11.80 6.99
N MET A 98 -1.85 10.71 7.26
CA MET A 98 -0.81 10.21 6.35
C MET A 98 -1.39 9.74 5.00
N ALA A 99 -2.57 9.12 5.03
CA ALA A 99 -3.28 8.67 3.84
C ALA A 99 -3.76 9.86 3.00
N ALA A 100 -4.39 10.86 3.62
CA ALA A 100 -4.82 12.08 2.95
C ALA A 100 -3.65 12.80 2.26
N GLN A 101 -2.52 12.95 2.96
CA GLN A 101 -1.29 13.52 2.37
C GLN A 101 -0.76 12.69 1.20
N SER A 102 -0.85 11.36 1.29
CA SER A 102 -0.40 10.47 0.22
C SER A 102 -1.31 10.57 -1.01
N ILE A 103 -2.62 10.72 -0.83
CA ILE A 103 -3.59 10.92 -1.91
C ILE A 103 -3.40 12.29 -2.57
N GLN A 104 -3.14 13.34 -1.79
CA GLN A 104 -2.81 14.67 -2.34
C GLN A 104 -1.56 14.63 -3.23
N ARG A 105 -0.56 13.81 -2.90
CA ARG A 105 0.63 13.60 -3.76
C ARG A 105 0.31 12.93 -5.10
N PHE A 106 -0.78 12.18 -5.17
CA PHE A 106 -1.30 11.65 -6.45
C PHE A 106 -2.13 12.69 -7.23
N GLY A 107 -2.29 13.91 -6.71
CA GLY A 107 -3.08 14.98 -7.34
C GLY A 107 -4.60 14.81 -7.17
N ILE A 108 -5.04 13.94 -6.27
CA ILE A 108 -6.45 13.67 -5.98
C ILE A 108 -6.83 14.40 -4.69
N GLN A 109 -8.01 15.02 -4.66
CA GLN A 109 -8.54 15.64 -3.43
C GLN A 109 -9.01 14.55 -2.46
N PRO A 110 -8.47 14.46 -1.24
CA PRO A 110 -8.83 13.41 -0.29
C PRO A 110 -10.22 13.66 0.31
N LYS A 111 -11.09 12.66 0.18
CA LYS A 111 -12.45 12.59 0.71
C LYS A 111 -12.55 11.37 1.62
N ALA A 112 -12.33 11.59 2.90
CA ALA A 112 -12.20 10.53 3.90
C ALA A 112 -13.55 10.13 4.50
N ALA A 113 -13.78 8.82 4.60
CA ALA A 113 -14.90 8.25 5.33
C ALA A 113 -14.38 7.29 6.40
N LEU A 114 -14.79 7.53 7.65
CA LEU A 114 -14.49 6.67 8.79
C LEU A 114 -15.56 5.57 8.86
N LEU A 115 -15.17 4.35 8.52
CA LEU A 115 -16.09 3.23 8.41
C LEU A 115 -16.31 2.50 9.73
N SER A 116 -17.55 2.09 9.96
CA SER A 116 -17.96 1.24 11.07
C SER A 116 -19.17 0.39 10.67
N ASN A 117 -19.59 -0.50 11.58
CA ASN A 117 -20.87 -1.21 11.43
C ASN A 117 -22.08 -0.35 11.84
N SER A 118 -21.83 0.83 12.41
CA SER A 118 -22.80 1.83 12.81
C SER A 118 -22.78 3.02 11.84
N SER A 119 -23.93 3.66 11.67
CA SER A 119 -24.05 4.95 10.99
C SER A 119 -24.50 6.02 11.99
N PHE A 120 -23.66 7.02 12.22
CA PHE A 120 -23.94 8.23 13.00
C PHE A 120 -24.63 7.97 14.35
N GLY A 121 -24.14 7.00 15.12
CA GLY A 121 -24.70 6.68 16.43
C GLY A 121 -25.87 5.70 16.48
N ALA A 122 -26.25 5.08 15.35
CA ALA A 122 -27.28 4.03 15.33
C ALA A 122 -26.95 2.87 16.29
N LEU A 123 -25.68 2.49 16.38
CA LEU A 123 -25.17 1.46 17.30
C LEU A 123 -24.00 2.01 18.10
N ASN A 124 -24.01 1.74 19.41
CA ASN A 124 -22.96 2.17 20.33
C ASN A 124 -21.93 1.05 20.60
N THR A 125 -21.31 0.53 19.54
CA THR A 125 -20.27 -0.50 19.64
C THR A 125 -18.91 0.12 19.97
N ALA A 126 -17.98 -0.68 20.50
CA ALA A 126 -16.60 -0.24 20.76
C ALA A 126 -15.92 0.31 19.49
N SER A 127 -16.16 -0.32 18.33
CA SER A 127 -15.68 0.15 17.03
C SER A 127 -16.28 1.50 16.66
N ALA A 128 -17.59 1.71 16.86
CA ALA A 128 -18.23 3.00 16.59
C ALA A 128 -17.70 4.13 17.49
N GLN A 129 -17.56 3.88 18.79
CA GLN A 129 -16.98 4.83 19.74
C GLN A 129 -15.54 5.21 19.34
N LYS A 130 -14.75 4.22 18.95
CA LYS A 130 -13.38 4.44 18.48
C LYS A 130 -13.32 5.32 17.22
N MET A 131 -14.21 5.09 16.27
CA MET A 131 -14.25 5.89 15.03
C MET A 131 -14.72 7.32 15.28
N ARG A 132 -15.68 7.54 16.20
CA ARG A 132 -16.06 8.90 16.64
C ARG A 132 -14.92 9.64 17.30
N ALA A 133 -14.21 8.98 18.23
CA ALA A 133 -13.05 9.58 18.87
C ALA A 133 -11.95 9.93 17.84
N ALA A 134 -11.75 9.08 16.83
CA ALA A 134 -10.83 9.38 15.73
C ALA A 134 -11.31 10.58 14.88
N PHE A 135 -12.61 10.67 14.59
CA PHE A 135 -13.20 11.80 13.87
C PHE A 135 -12.92 13.13 14.57
N ASP A 136 -13.22 13.22 15.87
CA ASP A 136 -13.02 14.45 16.66
C ASP A 136 -11.55 14.89 16.65
N GLN A 137 -10.63 13.94 16.80
CA GLN A 137 -9.19 14.19 16.75
C GLN A 137 -8.72 14.69 15.38
N ILE A 138 -9.22 14.08 14.29
CA ILE A 138 -8.86 14.49 12.93
C ILE A 138 -9.43 15.89 12.65
N ARG A 139 -10.68 16.14 13.04
CA ARG A 139 -11.34 17.43 12.81
C ARG A 139 -10.63 18.56 13.55
N ALA A 140 -10.18 18.31 14.78
CA ALA A 140 -9.37 19.27 15.53
C ALA A 140 -8.00 19.53 14.89
N ALA A 141 -7.37 18.49 14.33
CA ALA A 141 -6.03 18.60 13.74
C ALA A 141 -6.01 19.15 12.31
N GLN A 142 -7.05 18.89 11.51
CA GLN A 142 -7.18 19.28 10.10
C GLN A 142 -8.65 19.60 9.75
N PRO A 143 -9.13 20.81 10.09
CA PRO A 143 -10.52 21.20 9.84
C PRO A 143 -10.86 21.33 8.35
N GLU A 144 -9.87 21.54 7.49
CA GLU A 144 -10.04 21.67 6.04
C GLU A 144 -10.24 20.33 5.31
N LEU A 145 -9.93 19.20 5.97
CA LEU A 145 -10.08 17.88 5.36
C LEU A 145 -11.58 17.56 5.21
N GLU A 146 -12.00 17.18 3.99
CA GLU A 146 -13.31 16.56 3.76
C GLU A 146 -13.33 15.18 4.41
N ILE A 147 -13.88 15.11 5.63
CA ILE A 147 -13.97 13.88 6.42
C ILE A 147 -15.32 13.77 7.09
N ASP A 148 -15.87 12.57 7.13
CA ASP A 148 -17.08 12.28 7.89
C ASP A 148 -17.10 10.84 8.45
N GLY A 149 -17.96 10.59 9.44
CA GLY A 149 -18.22 9.30 10.06
C GLY A 149 -18.41 9.37 11.58
N GLU A 150 -18.75 8.27 12.25
CA GLU A 150 -18.76 6.89 11.77
C GLU A 150 -19.91 6.56 10.82
N MET A 151 -19.64 5.79 9.77
CA MET A 151 -20.68 5.37 8.82
C MET A 151 -20.45 3.98 8.24
N GLN A 152 -21.51 3.37 7.70
CA GLN A 152 -21.43 2.14 6.93
C GLN A 152 -20.84 2.38 5.52
N GLY A 153 -20.33 1.32 4.90
CA GLY A 153 -19.61 1.40 3.62
C GLY A 153 -20.49 1.83 2.43
N ASP A 154 -21.79 1.54 2.48
CA ASP A 154 -22.77 1.99 1.50
C ASP A 154 -23.00 3.51 1.58
N ALA A 155 -23.18 4.05 2.79
CA ALA A 155 -23.29 5.50 3.02
C ALA A 155 -21.99 6.26 2.63
N ALA A 156 -20.82 5.63 2.79
CA ALA A 156 -19.57 6.23 2.35
C ALA A 156 -19.47 6.37 0.83
N LEU A 157 -19.96 5.38 0.08
CA LEU A 157 -19.85 5.35 -1.38
C LEU A 157 -21.02 6.04 -2.09
N VAL A 158 -22.21 6.01 -1.50
CA VAL A 158 -23.45 6.51 -2.10
C VAL A 158 -23.99 7.69 -1.31
N GLU A 159 -23.93 8.88 -1.93
CA GLU A 159 -24.34 10.14 -1.30
C GLU A 159 -25.82 10.18 -0.92
N SER A 160 -26.72 9.58 -1.71
CA SER A 160 -28.15 9.58 -1.40
C SER A 160 -28.47 8.81 -0.11
N ILE A 161 -27.76 7.71 0.17
CA ILE A 161 -27.88 6.95 1.42
C ILE A 161 -27.34 7.78 2.58
N ARG A 162 -26.21 8.46 2.38
CA ARG A 162 -25.62 9.35 3.40
C ARG A 162 -26.55 10.49 3.78
N GLN A 163 -27.14 11.18 2.80
CA GLN A 163 -28.03 12.32 3.05
C GLN A 163 -29.30 11.92 3.82
N GLN A 164 -29.78 10.70 3.64
CA GLN A 164 -30.90 10.17 4.43
C GLN A 164 -30.53 9.96 5.90
N ALA A 165 -29.30 9.52 6.18
CA ALA A 165 -28.81 9.30 7.54
C ALA A 165 -28.31 10.58 8.23
N MET A 166 -27.63 11.46 7.48
CA MET A 166 -27.00 12.68 7.96
C MET A 166 -26.99 13.75 6.86
N PRO A 167 -28.02 14.61 6.78
CA PRO A 167 -28.11 15.67 5.77
C PRO A 167 -27.03 16.75 5.95
N ASP A 168 -26.53 16.94 7.17
CA ASP A 168 -25.50 17.93 7.51
C ASP A 168 -24.05 17.42 7.32
N SER A 169 -23.88 16.31 6.58
CA SER A 169 -22.57 15.73 6.29
C SER A 169 -21.66 16.72 5.55
N THR A 170 -20.39 16.82 5.98
CA THR A 170 -19.39 17.66 5.30
C THR A 170 -18.86 17.02 4.00
N LEU A 171 -19.05 15.71 3.85
CA LEU A 171 -18.56 14.93 2.72
C LEU A 171 -19.52 15.10 1.53
N LYS A 172 -18.98 15.46 0.36
CA LYS A 172 -19.76 15.62 -0.88
C LYS A 172 -19.44 14.54 -1.90
N GLY A 173 -20.47 13.94 -2.51
CA GLY A 173 -20.31 12.84 -3.46
C GLY A 173 -19.82 11.55 -2.80
N SER A 174 -19.08 10.75 -3.58
CA SER A 174 -18.52 9.46 -3.12
C SER A 174 -17.18 9.65 -2.40
N ALA A 175 -17.00 8.93 -1.27
CA ALA A 175 -15.73 8.88 -0.57
C ALA A 175 -14.66 8.18 -1.43
N ASN A 176 -13.44 8.71 -1.43
CA ASN A 176 -12.31 8.04 -2.06
C ASN A 176 -11.36 7.41 -1.06
N LEU A 177 -11.33 7.86 0.19
CA LEU A 177 -10.46 7.33 1.24
C LEU A 177 -11.32 6.66 2.30
N LEU A 178 -11.25 5.34 2.36
CA LEU A 178 -11.97 4.50 3.31
C LEU A 178 -11.04 4.09 4.45
N ILE A 179 -11.33 4.62 5.64
CA ILE A 179 -10.61 4.29 6.87
C ILE A 179 -11.36 3.18 7.59
N MET A 180 -10.69 2.05 7.77
CA MET A 180 -11.27 0.84 8.35
C MET A 180 -10.95 0.76 9.84
N PRO A 181 -11.85 0.19 10.67
CA PRO A 181 -11.67 0.15 12.12
C PRO A 181 -10.61 -0.86 12.57
N ASN A 182 -10.34 -1.91 11.79
CA ASN A 182 -9.37 -2.96 12.07
C ASN A 182 -8.75 -3.51 10.76
N VAL A 183 -7.66 -4.28 10.90
CA VAL A 183 -6.96 -4.87 9.74
C VAL A 183 -7.82 -5.89 9.01
N GLU A 184 -8.68 -6.62 9.73
CA GLU A 184 -9.50 -7.68 9.16
C GLU A 184 -10.55 -7.12 8.21
N ALA A 185 -11.28 -6.09 8.63
CA ALA A 185 -12.23 -5.37 7.78
C ALA A 185 -11.53 -4.81 6.55
N ALA A 186 -10.37 -4.17 6.73
CA ALA A 186 -9.61 -3.63 5.61
C ALA A 186 -9.16 -4.70 4.62
N ASN A 187 -8.64 -5.83 5.11
CA ASN A 187 -8.12 -6.90 4.26
C ASN A 187 -9.25 -7.64 3.53
N ILE A 188 -10.34 -7.96 4.24
CA ILE A 188 -11.53 -8.60 3.67
C ILE A 188 -12.15 -7.70 2.60
N SER A 189 -12.45 -6.43 2.93
CA SER A 189 -13.04 -5.49 1.97
C SER A 189 -12.15 -5.28 0.75
N TYR A 190 -10.83 -5.13 0.93
CA TYR A 190 -9.90 -4.99 -0.19
C TYR A 190 -9.90 -6.22 -1.11
N ASN A 191 -9.85 -7.44 -0.56
CA ASN A 191 -9.83 -8.65 -1.36
C ASN A 191 -11.17 -8.87 -2.09
N LEU A 192 -12.30 -8.60 -1.43
CA LEU A 192 -13.62 -8.66 -2.05
C LEU A 192 -13.72 -7.68 -3.22
N LEU A 193 -13.42 -6.40 -2.98
CA LEU A 193 -13.49 -5.37 -4.03
C LEU A 193 -12.54 -5.67 -5.20
N ARG A 194 -11.33 -6.16 -4.90
CA ARG A 194 -10.36 -6.57 -5.93
C ARG A 194 -10.89 -7.69 -6.82
N VAL A 195 -11.56 -8.69 -6.24
CA VAL A 195 -12.07 -9.84 -7.00
C VAL A 195 -13.35 -9.48 -7.76
N SER A 196 -14.20 -8.64 -7.17
CA SER A 196 -15.44 -8.18 -7.79
C SER A 196 -15.20 -7.20 -8.94
N ALA A 197 -14.13 -6.41 -8.90
CA ALA A 197 -13.76 -5.48 -9.97
C ALA A 197 -12.81 -6.16 -10.97
N SER A 198 -13.36 -6.86 -11.97
CA SER A 198 -12.60 -7.56 -13.02
C SER A 198 -11.58 -6.67 -13.74
N ASP A 199 -11.94 -5.41 -13.98
CA ASP A 199 -11.13 -4.44 -14.72
C ASP A 199 -10.41 -3.44 -13.79
N GLY A 200 -10.50 -3.65 -12.46
CA GLY A 200 -9.91 -2.76 -11.47
C GLY A 200 -8.39 -2.92 -11.38
N VAL A 201 -7.65 -1.82 -11.55
CA VAL A 201 -6.19 -1.82 -11.32
C VAL A 201 -5.92 -1.59 -9.85
N THR A 202 -5.14 -2.48 -9.24
CA THR A 202 -4.83 -2.39 -7.81
C THR A 202 -3.38 -1.95 -7.59
N ILE A 203 -3.18 -0.89 -6.81
CA ILE A 203 -1.86 -0.37 -6.43
C ILE A 203 -1.63 -0.59 -4.94
N GLY A 204 -0.50 -1.19 -4.58
CA GLY A 204 -0.08 -1.25 -3.18
C GLY A 204 0.65 -2.54 -2.77
N PRO A 205 0.71 -2.82 -1.45
CA PRO A 205 0.42 -1.87 -0.39
C PRO A 205 1.45 -0.73 -0.35
N ILE A 206 0.97 0.50 -0.29
CA ILE A 206 1.77 1.71 -0.12
C ILE A 206 2.02 1.88 1.37
N LEU A 207 3.27 1.69 1.78
CA LEU A 207 3.68 1.87 3.17
C LEU A 207 3.89 3.36 3.48
N MET A 208 3.24 3.84 4.54
CA MET A 208 3.27 5.22 5.01
C MET A 208 3.80 5.29 6.45
N GLY A 209 4.39 6.42 6.83
CA GLY A 209 4.86 6.68 8.20
C GLY A 209 6.32 6.33 8.50
N MET A 210 7.04 5.75 7.53
CA MET A 210 8.47 5.43 7.67
C MET A 210 9.36 6.66 7.49
N ALA A 211 10.48 6.72 8.20
CA ALA A 211 11.45 7.83 8.14
C ALA A 211 12.10 8.00 6.76
N LYS A 212 12.23 6.91 6.00
CA LYS A 212 12.77 6.90 4.64
C LYS A 212 11.84 6.11 3.70
N PRO A 213 11.87 6.39 2.38
CA PRO A 213 11.03 5.70 1.40
C PRO A 213 11.34 4.21 1.36
N ALA A 214 10.38 3.39 1.81
CA ALA A 214 10.47 1.95 1.75
C ALA A 214 9.08 1.35 1.52
N HIS A 215 8.99 0.37 0.61
CA HIS A 215 7.74 -0.30 0.27
C HIS A 215 7.91 -1.81 0.25
N ILE A 216 6.91 -2.52 0.74
CA ILE A 216 6.90 -3.97 0.84
C ILE A 216 5.83 -4.50 -0.11
N LEU A 217 6.24 -5.34 -1.05
CA LEU A 217 5.37 -6.03 -1.99
C LEU A 217 4.69 -7.22 -1.32
N THR A 218 3.52 -7.60 -1.83
CA THR A 218 2.81 -8.81 -1.41
C THR A 218 2.81 -9.84 -2.54
N ARG A 219 3.00 -11.11 -2.18
CA ARG A 219 3.19 -12.25 -3.11
C ARG A 219 2.07 -12.42 -4.15
N SER A 220 0.86 -11.95 -3.86
CA SER A 220 -0.27 -12.08 -4.80
C SER A 220 -0.20 -11.11 -5.98
N ARG A 221 0.66 -10.09 -5.91
CA ARG A 221 1.02 -9.29 -7.07
C ARG A 221 2.05 -10.06 -7.87
N ARG A 222 1.58 -10.78 -8.90
CA ARG A 222 2.41 -11.11 -10.04
C ARG A 222 3.03 -9.79 -10.49
N CYS A 223 4.29 -9.55 -10.13
CA CYS A 223 5.15 -8.77 -11.00
C CYS A 223 5.23 -9.61 -12.26
N ALA A 224 4.22 -9.48 -13.13
CA ALA A 224 4.34 -9.93 -14.49
C ALA A 224 5.49 -9.07 -15.01
N ALA A 225 6.68 -9.65 -15.00
CA ALA A 225 7.72 -9.26 -15.92
C ALA A 225 7.14 -9.56 -17.31
N SER A 226 6.20 -8.74 -17.78
CA SER A 226 5.88 -8.68 -19.19
C SER A 226 7.17 -8.18 -19.82
N SER A 227 7.94 -9.13 -20.32
CA SER A 227 9.13 -8.96 -21.14
C SER A 227 8.89 -8.05 -22.37
N THR A 228 7.64 -7.62 -22.58
CA THR A 228 7.18 -6.69 -23.60
C THR A 228 7.45 -5.22 -23.29
N TRP A 229 7.37 -4.77 -22.03
CA TRP A 229 7.48 -3.33 -21.70
C TRP A 229 8.93 -2.78 -21.73
N TRP A 230 9.94 -3.65 -21.70
CA TRP A 230 11.37 -3.25 -21.73
C TRP A 230 12.06 -3.48 -23.07
N ARG A 231 11.35 -3.88 -24.13
CA ARG A 231 11.90 -3.84 -25.49
C ARG A 231 11.68 -2.44 -26.07
N TRP A 232 12.60 -1.54 -25.73
CA TRP A 232 12.85 -0.37 -26.58
C TRP A 232 13.14 -0.87 -28.00
N PRO A 233 12.50 -0.31 -29.05
CA PRO A 233 12.73 -0.76 -30.42
C PRO A 233 14.19 -0.49 -30.76
N ARG A 234 14.98 -1.57 -30.94
CA ARG A 234 16.28 -1.44 -31.59
C ARG A 234 16.02 -1.08 -33.04
N SER A 235 16.02 0.22 -33.33
CA SER A 235 16.15 0.74 -34.68
C SER A 235 17.56 0.39 -35.19
N THR A 236 17.69 -0.72 -35.90
CA THR A 236 18.80 -0.94 -36.83
C THR A 236 18.20 -1.36 -38.16
N PRO A 237 18.44 -0.61 -39.25
CA PRO A 237 17.93 -0.98 -40.57
C PRO A 237 18.74 -2.18 -41.07
N ARG A 238 18.08 -3.35 -41.19
CA ARG A 238 18.63 -4.47 -41.97
C ARG A 238 18.08 -4.37 -43.38
N SER A 239 18.99 -4.23 -44.35
CA SER A 239 18.75 -4.29 -45.79
C SER A 239 17.98 -5.56 -46.20
N PRO A 240 17.16 -5.52 -47.26
CA PRO A 240 16.39 -6.67 -47.69
C PRO A 240 17.28 -7.66 -48.43
N ARG A 241 17.30 -8.92 -47.98
CA ARG A 241 17.65 -10.06 -48.82
C ARG A 241 16.49 -11.06 -48.79
N ASN A 242 15.93 -11.26 -49.97
CA ASN A 242 15.00 -12.32 -50.32
C ASN A 242 15.50 -13.69 -49.83
N ARG A 243 14.59 -14.46 -49.21
CA ARG A 243 14.29 -15.85 -49.61
C ARG A 243 13.06 -16.35 -48.86
N ALA A 244 12.15 -16.91 -49.65
CA ALA A 244 11.00 -17.69 -49.23
C ALA A 244 11.44 -18.99 -48.52
N ASP A 245 10.70 -19.40 -47.48
CA ASP A 245 10.03 -20.71 -47.39
C ASP A 245 9.43 -20.97 -45.98
N PRO A 246 8.46 -21.90 -45.85
CA PRO A 246 7.34 -21.77 -44.91
C PRO A 246 7.55 -22.42 -43.54
N ALA A 247 6.66 -22.07 -42.61
CA ALA A 247 6.61 -22.52 -41.23
C ALA A 247 6.32 -24.04 -41.08
N PRO A 248 6.78 -24.64 -39.98
CA PRO A 248 6.07 -25.74 -39.35
C PRO A 248 5.61 -25.41 -37.92
N GLN A 249 4.37 -25.79 -37.63
CA GLN A 249 3.80 -25.93 -36.31
C GLN A 249 4.41 -27.17 -35.62
N ALA A 250 4.72 -27.09 -34.32
CA ALA A 250 4.33 -28.07 -33.29
C ALA A 250 5.15 -27.93 -32.00
N SER A 251 4.44 -28.21 -30.89
CA SER A 251 4.88 -28.77 -29.61
C SER A 251 5.98 -28.06 -28.79
N TYR A 252 5.62 -27.63 -27.58
CA TYR A 252 6.57 -27.35 -26.52
C TYR A 252 6.19 -28.12 -25.24
N THR A 253 6.82 -29.28 -25.08
CA THR A 253 7.02 -29.94 -23.80
C THR A 253 8.26 -29.35 -23.11
N GLU A 254 8.16 -29.21 -21.79
CA GLU A 254 9.21 -29.01 -20.77
C GLU A 254 10.60 -28.49 -21.17
N ARG A 255 11.01 -27.40 -20.51
CA ARG A 255 12.27 -27.39 -19.75
C ARG A 255 12.35 -26.23 -18.77
N ALA A 256 12.48 -26.58 -17.48
CA ALA A 256 12.96 -25.70 -16.45
C ALA A 256 14.40 -25.26 -16.77
N SER A 257 14.70 -23.99 -16.61
CA SER A 257 16.09 -23.50 -16.50
C SER A 257 16.10 -22.31 -15.55
N VAL A 258 16.76 -22.52 -14.42
CA VAL A 258 17.08 -21.53 -13.41
C VAL A 258 17.99 -20.46 -14.03
N ALA A 259 17.58 -19.19 -13.94
CA ALA A 259 18.44 -18.06 -14.28
C ALA A 259 18.22 -16.92 -13.26
N CYS A 260 19.19 -16.75 -12.37
CA CYS A 260 19.37 -15.56 -11.54
C CYS A 260 19.53 -14.30 -12.41
N PRO A 261 18.83 -13.19 -12.15
CA PRO A 261 19.21 -11.89 -12.68
C PRO A 261 19.98 -11.10 -11.61
N PHE A 262 21.29 -11.01 -11.80
CA PHE A 262 22.13 -9.93 -11.27
C PHE A 262 21.61 -8.60 -11.85
N PHE A 263 21.18 -7.66 -11.01
CA PHE A 263 20.86 -6.30 -11.45
C PHE A 263 22.08 -5.39 -11.30
N HIS A 264 22.54 -4.86 -12.43
CA HIS A 264 23.59 -3.86 -12.54
C HIS A 264 23.05 -2.50 -12.09
N CYS A 265 23.58 -1.96 -10.99
CA CYS A 265 23.30 -0.60 -10.52
C CYS A 265 24.19 0.39 -11.28
N ARG A 266 23.57 1.30 -12.04
CA ARG A 266 24.26 2.29 -12.86
C ARG A 266 24.73 3.44 -11.96
N LYS A 267 26.01 3.44 -11.59
CA LYS A 267 26.72 4.59 -10.99
C LYS A 267 26.52 5.83 -11.88
N ARG A 268 25.92 6.90 -11.34
CA ARG A 268 26.12 8.25 -11.92
C ARG A 268 27.39 8.84 -11.31
N ARG A 269 28.18 9.47 -12.17
CA ARG A 269 29.40 10.20 -11.87
C ARG A 269 29.11 11.37 -10.93
#